data_AF-A0A150KKE1-F1
#
_entry.id   AF-A0A150KKE1-F1
#
_cell.length_a   1.000
_cell.length_b   1.000
_cell.length_c   1.000
_cell.angle_alpha   90.00
_cell.angle_beta   90.00
_cell.angle_gamma   90.00
#
_symmetry.space_group_name_H-M   'P 1'
#
loop_
_entity.id
_entity.type
_entity.pdbx_description
1 polymer ?
#
loop_
_entity_poly.entity_id
_entity_poly.type
_entity_poly.pdbx_seq_one_letter_code
_entity_poly.pdbx_strand_id
1 'polypeptide(L)'
;MKNTKMLTEGALMLAVFTILLLIFNYIPFLSLIAVAFLLLPFILYSAKYPLKYSFVLLIGGIIISALVGTLLLIPVAIAYGTTGMVIGYSIQRKKSKTFLYIAASIMFLLNTIGQYVVSVVFFKIDILKDTIKMVRESMNKSMQIFEAVDKGSSDQLMDQFNTVLNSFTILLPSLLVTASFLIIWILLSINLPIVRRFQIDTPKWNSFGDLQLPRSILWYYLITIILTLILKPEQGSFANTALANLNFVLQLLMLLQGFSFLYFYSYEKKWPKAIPVLIIIFSFLLFPLQYLVRILGIMDLGFNLRQIIKRKSS
;
A
#
# COMPACT_ATOMS: atom_id res chain seq x y z
N MET A 1 32.04 -20.31 17.10
CA MET A 1 31.92 -19.87 15.69
C MET A 1 30.54 -19.32 15.31
N LYS A 2 29.41 -19.94 15.70
CA LYS A 2 28.05 -19.44 15.36
C LYS A 2 27.77 -18.00 15.84
N ASN A 3 28.18 -17.65 17.07
CA ASN A 3 27.97 -16.31 17.62
C ASN A 3 28.81 -15.23 16.95
N THR A 4 30.06 -15.54 16.55
CA THR A 4 30.93 -14.61 15.82
C THR A 4 30.36 -14.29 14.45
N LYS A 5 29.96 -15.32 13.67
CA LYS A 5 29.37 -15.13 12.34
C LYS A 5 28.07 -14.30 12.40
N MET A 6 27.24 -14.54 13.40
CA MET A 6 26.02 -13.76 13.65
C MET A 6 26.32 -12.28 13.90
N LEU A 7 27.30 -11.98 14.76
CA LEU A 7 27.68 -10.60 15.07
C LEU A 7 28.24 -9.89 13.82
N THR A 8 29.11 -10.58 13.06
CA THR A 8 29.69 -10.05 11.83
C THR A 8 28.63 -9.79 10.76
N GLU A 9 27.69 -10.73 10.54
CA GLU A 9 26.58 -10.52 9.60
C GLU A 9 25.65 -9.39 10.07
N GLY A 10 25.43 -9.24 11.37
CA GLY A 10 24.65 -8.12 11.92
C GLY A 10 25.30 -6.76 11.65
N ALA A 11 26.60 -6.64 11.91
CA ALA A 11 27.37 -5.44 11.60
C ALA A 11 27.37 -5.12 10.10
N LEU A 12 27.50 -6.13 9.24
CA LEU A 12 27.40 -5.97 7.79
C LEU A 12 26.02 -5.44 7.37
N MET A 13 24.94 -6.00 7.92
CA MET A 13 23.58 -5.55 7.62
C MET A 13 23.32 -4.12 8.10
N LEU A 14 23.88 -3.72 9.25
CA LEU A 14 23.85 -2.33 9.70
C LEU A 14 24.62 -1.41 8.75
N ALA A 15 25.81 -1.81 8.29
CA ALA A 15 26.58 -1.02 7.33
C ALA A 15 25.81 -0.82 6.02
N VAL A 16 25.22 -1.89 5.47
CA VAL A 16 24.37 -1.82 4.26
C VAL A 16 23.17 -0.91 4.50
N PHE A 17 22.47 -1.06 5.63
CA PHE A 17 21.35 -0.19 5.99
C PHE A 17 21.77 1.28 6.06
N THR A 18 22.92 1.57 6.67
CA THR A 18 23.48 2.92 6.80
C THR A 18 23.74 3.56 5.45
N ILE A 19 24.37 2.82 4.52
CA ILE A 19 24.63 3.31 3.17
C ILE A 19 23.31 3.60 2.43
N LEU A 20 22.34 2.68 2.52
CA LEU A 20 21.02 2.89 1.91
C LEU A 20 20.30 4.11 2.51
N LEU A 21 20.39 4.31 3.83
CA LEU A 21 19.78 5.43 4.53
C LEU A 21 20.42 6.77 4.13
N LEU A 22 21.74 6.81 3.97
CA LEU A 22 22.49 7.96 3.47
C LEU A 22 22.09 8.31 2.04
N ILE A 23 22.02 7.32 1.14
CA ILE A 23 21.57 7.52 -0.24
C ILE A 23 20.14 8.05 -0.27
N PHE A 24 19.25 7.46 0.54
CA PHE A 24 17.86 7.89 0.66
C PHE A 24 17.75 9.37 1.06
N ASN A 25 18.55 9.82 2.02
CA ASN A 25 18.46 11.17 2.55
C ASN A 25 19.17 12.23 1.68
N TYR A 26 20.33 11.91 1.12
CA TYR A 26 21.21 12.91 0.49
C TYR A 26 21.24 12.88 -1.04
N ILE A 27 20.73 11.83 -1.69
CA ILE A 27 20.75 11.70 -3.15
C ILE A 27 19.32 11.59 -3.68
N PRO A 28 18.66 12.73 -4.02
CA PRO A 28 17.25 12.75 -4.41
C PRO A 28 16.88 11.76 -5.52
N PHE A 29 17.70 11.66 -6.58
CA PHE A 29 17.45 10.76 -7.72
C PHE A 29 17.55 9.28 -7.37
N LEU A 30 18.35 8.92 -6.36
CA LEU A 30 18.52 7.53 -5.90
C LEU A 30 17.63 7.21 -4.70
N SER A 31 16.92 8.18 -4.14
CA SER A 31 16.10 8.01 -2.93
C SER A 31 15.01 6.95 -3.10
N LEU A 32 14.31 6.95 -4.24
CA LEU A 32 13.28 5.96 -4.58
C LEU A 32 13.85 4.55 -4.66
N ILE A 33 15.05 4.42 -5.23
CA ILE A 33 15.76 3.15 -5.35
C ILE A 33 16.19 2.69 -3.95
N ALA A 34 16.79 3.57 -3.15
CA ALA A 34 17.24 3.25 -1.80
C ALA A 34 16.08 2.79 -0.89
N VAL A 35 14.95 3.50 -0.92
CA VAL A 35 13.74 3.15 -0.15
C VAL A 35 13.23 1.75 -0.49
N ALA A 36 13.34 1.32 -1.75
CA ALA A 36 12.93 -0.02 -2.16
C ALA A 36 13.75 -1.13 -1.47
N PHE A 37 14.98 -0.83 -1.05
CA PHE A 37 15.91 -1.80 -0.45
C PHE A 37 16.13 -1.61 1.05
N LEU A 38 15.60 -0.56 1.69
CA LEU A 38 15.78 -0.32 3.13
C LEU A 38 15.27 -1.47 4.02
N LEU A 39 14.26 -2.24 3.56
CA LEU A 39 13.80 -3.44 4.27
C LEU A 39 14.82 -4.59 4.23
N LEU A 40 15.62 -4.66 3.16
CA LEU A 40 16.40 -5.85 2.80
C LEU A 40 17.36 -6.30 3.91
N PRO A 41 18.14 -5.42 4.57
CA PRO A 41 19.07 -5.84 5.62
C PRO A 41 18.36 -6.51 6.80
N PHE A 42 17.20 -5.96 7.20
CA PHE A 42 16.40 -6.51 8.29
C PHE A 42 15.70 -7.82 7.91
N ILE A 43 15.24 -7.95 6.66
CA ILE A 43 14.66 -9.20 6.15
C ILE A 43 15.71 -10.31 6.17
N LEU A 44 16.88 -10.06 5.58
CA LEU A 44 17.96 -11.05 5.46
C LEU A 44 18.44 -11.53 6.83
N TYR A 45 18.62 -10.60 7.77
CA TYR A 45 19.08 -10.94 9.11
C TYR A 45 18.01 -11.71 9.90
N SER A 46 16.77 -11.22 9.90
CA SER A 46 15.67 -11.83 10.67
C SER A 46 15.19 -13.17 10.12
N ALA A 47 15.42 -13.43 8.83
CA ALA A 47 15.17 -14.74 8.24
C ALA A 47 16.16 -15.81 8.74
N LYS A 48 17.40 -15.42 9.09
CA LYS A 48 18.48 -16.34 9.49
C LYS A 48 18.60 -16.52 11.01
N TYR A 49 18.42 -15.45 11.78
CA TYR A 49 18.70 -15.45 13.22
C TYR A 49 17.44 -15.31 14.08
N PRO A 50 17.47 -15.80 15.33
CA PRO A 50 16.36 -15.63 16.27
C PRO A 50 15.95 -14.17 16.46
N LEU A 51 14.64 -13.94 16.65
CA LEU A 51 14.01 -12.61 16.77
C LEU A 51 14.71 -11.67 17.77
N LYS A 52 15.23 -12.20 18.90
CA LYS A 52 15.97 -11.41 19.90
C LYS A 52 17.14 -10.63 19.30
N TYR A 53 17.84 -11.20 18.32
CA TYR A 53 18.97 -10.54 17.69
C TYR A 53 18.53 -9.55 16.61
N SER A 54 17.36 -9.77 16.00
CA SER A 54 16.76 -8.79 15.09
C SER A 54 16.40 -7.50 15.82
N PHE A 55 15.96 -7.57 17.08
CA PHE A 55 15.76 -6.37 17.91
C PHE A 55 17.07 -5.62 18.15
N VAL A 56 18.18 -6.33 18.39
CA VAL A 56 19.50 -5.69 18.51
C VAL A 56 19.90 -4.97 17.22
N LEU A 57 19.65 -5.59 16.06
CA LEU A 57 19.87 -4.95 14.75
C LEU A 57 18.97 -3.71 14.58
N LEU A 58 17.70 -3.79 14.97
CA LEU A 58 16.78 -2.66 14.92
C LEU A 58 17.26 -1.49 15.78
N ILE A 59 17.66 -1.76 17.02
CA ILE A 59 18.21 -0.75 17.93
C ILE A 59 19.48 -0.12 17.32
N GLY A 60 20.39 -0.94 16.79
CA GLY A 60 21.57 -0.45 16.07
C GLY A 60 21.21 0.45 14.88
N GLY A 61 20.20 0.07 14.09
CA GLY A 61 19.71 0.86 12.96
C GLY A 61 19.10 2.20 13.38
N ILE A 62 18.37 2.23 14.49
CA ILE A 62 17.80 3.47 15.06
C ILE A 62 18.90 4.40 15.58
N ILE A 63 19.90 3.86 16.28
CA ILE A 63 21.04 4.65 16.77
C ILE A 63 21.81 5.23 15.58
N ILE A 64 22.10 4.41 14.57
CA ILE A 64 22.82 4.89 13.38
C ILE A 64 22.00 5.93 12.62
N SER A 65 20.68 5.76 12.48
CA SER A 65 19.86 6.77 11.79
C SER A 65 19.85 8.11 12.53
N ALA A 66 19.91 8.10 13.86
CA ALA A 66 20.07 9.29 14.68
C ALA A 66 21.46 9.94 14.57
N LEU A 67 22.53 9.13 14.44
CA LEU A 67 23.91 9.61 14.39
C LEU A 67 24.32 10.16 13.02
N VAL A 68 23.91 9.48 11.95
CA VAL A 68 24.40 9.72 10.60
C VAL A 68 23.44 10.63 9.80
N GLY A 69 22.19 10.72 10.24
CA GLY A 69 21.17 11.53 9.58
C GLY A 69 20.59 12.61 10.48
N THR A 70 19.37 13.03 10.14
CA THR A 70 18.57 13.95 10.96
C THR A 70 17.63 13.16 11.88
N LEU A 71 17.07 13.83 12.88
CA LEU A 71 16.00 13.27 13.73
C LEU A 71 14.82 12.71 12.92
N LEU A 72 14.63 13.17 11.67
CA LEU A 72 13.59 12.71 10.75
C LEU A 72 13.85 11.31 10.17
N LEU A 73 15.07 10.78 10.24
CA LEU A 73 15.40 9.43 9.76
C LEU A 73 15.12 8.33 10.79
N ILE A 74 14.92 8.68 12.06
CA ILE A 74 14.53 7.72 13.11
C ILE A 74 13.21 7.04 12.77
N PRO A 75 12.12 7.76 12.44
CA PRO A 75 10.88 7.18 11.92
C PRO A 75 11.11 6.17 10.78
N VAL A 76 11.95 6.51 9.80
CA VAL A 76 12.25 5.65 8.66
C VAL A 76 12.92 4.35 9.12
N ALA A 77 13.92 4.42 10.00
CA ALA A 77 14.57 3.24 10.56
C ALA A 77 13.58 2.34 11.32
N ILE A 78 12.68 2.93 12.10
CA ILE A 78 11.64 2.17 12.83
C ILE A 78 10.67 1.50 11.85
N ALA A 79 10.14 2.25 10.87
CA ALA A 79 9.20 1.72 9.88
C ALA A 79 9.78 0.56 9.08
N TYR A 80 10.94 0.78 8.45
CA TYR A 80 11.56 -0.22 7.59
C TYR A 80 12.19 -1.35 8.40
N GLY A 81 12.77 -1.04 9.56
CA GLY A 81 13.38 -2.02 10.44
C GLY A 81 12.37 -3.01 11.02
N THR A 82 11.29 -2.52 11.63
CA THR A 82 10.24 -3.39 12.19
C THR A 82 9.49 -4.17 11.12
N THR A 83 9.17 -3.54 9.99
CA THR A 83 8.51 -4.20 8.87
C THR A 83 9.40 -5.29 8.25
N GLY A 84 10.67 -4.98 8.01
CA GLY A 84 11.64 -5.94 7.50
C GLY A 84 11.87 -7.11 8.47
N MET A 85 11.88 -6.83 9.78
CA MET A 85 11.93 -7.85 10.82
C MET A 85 10.70 -8.77 10.80
N VAL A 86 9.48 -8.23 10.67
CA VAL A 86 8.24 -9.01 10.57
C VAL A 86 8.25 -9.92 9.34
N ILE A 87 8.71 -9.40 8.19
CA ILE A 87 8.85 -10.18 6.95
C ILE A 87 9.87 -11.31 7.15
N GLY A 88 11.09 -10.99 7.62
CA GLY A 88 12.14 -11.98 7.83
C GLY A 88 11.76 -13.05 8.86
N TYR A 89 11.12 -12.66 9.96
CA TYR A 89 10.60 -13.60 10.96
C TYR A 89 9.50 -14.52 10.40
N SER A 90 8.61 -13.98 9.56
CA SER A 90 7.58 -14.78 8.88
C SER A 90 8.19 -15.81 7.93
N ILE A 91 9.27 -15.44 7.23
CA ILE A 91 10.05 -16.34 6.38
C ILE A 91 10.72 -17.44 7.22
N GLN A 92 11.40 -17.06 8.31
CA GLN A 92 12.05 -18.00 9.23
C GLN A 92 11.07 -19.05 9.77
N ARG A 93 9.84 -18.63 10.10
CA ARG A 93 8.77 -19.50 10.61
C ARG A 93 7.97 -20.20 9.50
N LYS A 94 8.40 -20.12 8.24
CA LYS A 94 7.73 -20.74 7.07
C LYS A 94 6.24 -20.41 6.99
N LYS A 95 5.86 -19.18 7.35
CA LYS A 95 4.46 -18.73 7.29
C LYS A 95 3.98 -18.63 5.84
N SER A 96 2.66 -18.72 5.64
CA SER A 96 2.06 -18.62 4.31
C SER A 96 2.30 -17.23 3.69
N LYS A 97 2.28 -17.15 2.36
CA LYS A 97 2.42 -15.90 1.61
C LYS A 97 1.43 -14.82 2.05
N THR A 98 0.18 -15.23 2.29
CA THR A 98 -0.90 -14.33 2.69
C THR A 98 -0.67 -13.78 4.08
N PHE A 99 -0.23 -14.63 5.02
CA PHE A 99 0.12 -14.18 6.36
C PHE A 99 1.28 -13.19 6.33
N LEU A 100 2.35 -13.50 5.58
CA LEU A 100 3.52 -12.63 5.44
C LEU A 100 3.12 -11.25 4.89
N TYR A 101 2.32 -11.22 3.82
CA TYR A 101 1.86 -9.98 3.22
C TYR A 101 0.99 -9.15 4.18
N ILE A 102 -0.02 -9.77 4.80
CA ILE A 102 -0.92 -9.07 5.73
C ILE A 102 -0.15 -8.55 6.95
N ALA A 103 0.72 -9.37 7.55
CA ALA A 103 1.48 -8.97 8.73
C ALA A 103 2.44 -7.80 8.43
N ALA A 104 3.12 -7.84 7.29
CA ALA A 104 4.00 -6.75 6.84
C ALA A 104 3.22 -5.46 6.56
N SER A 105 2.07 -5.55 5.88
CA SER A 105 1.20 -4.40 5.58
C SER A 105 0.62 -3.77 6.84
N ILE A 106 0.17 -4.59 7.81
CA ILE A 106 -0.31 -4.09 9.10
C ILE A 106 0.84 -3.43 9.88
N MET A 107 2.03 -4.04 9.92
CA MET A 107 3.17 -3.43 10.60
C MET A 107 3.55 -2.08 9.97
N PHE A 108 3.59 -2.01 8.63
CA PHE A 108 3.87 -0.76 7.93
C PHE A 108 2.79 0.30 8.20
N LEU A 109 1.51 -0.09 8.17
CA LEU A 109 0.39 0.80 8.51
C LEU A 109 0.49 1.33 9.95
N LEU A 110 0.77 0.46 10.93
CA LEU A 110 0.94 0.85 12.33
C LEU A 110 2.11 1.84 12.50
N ASN A 111 3.22 1.63 11.78
CA ASN A 111 4.31 2.59 11.77
C ASN A 111 3.88 3.93 11.18
N THR A 112 3.19 3.94 10.04
CA THR A 112 2.71 5.18 9.40
C THR A 112 1.76 5.95 10.31
N ILE A 113 0.78 5.26 10.93
CA ILE A 113 -0.15 5.87 11.89
C ILE A 113 0.61 6.38 13.12
N GLY A 114 1.49 5.56 13.69
CA GLY A 114 2.28 5.93 14.86
C GLY A 114 3.15 7.17 14.60
N GLN A 115 3.80 7.24 13.45
CA GLN A 115 4.60 8.39 13.02
C GLN A 115 3.75 9.65 12.86
N TYR A 116 2.58 9.52 12.24
CA TYR A 116 1.64 10.64 12.12
C TYR A 116 1.20 11.15 13.51
N VAL A 117 0.82 10.26 14.42
CA VAL A 117 0.45 10.64 15.80
C VAL A 117 1.61 11.31 16.51
N VAL A 118 2.84 10.79 16.38
CA VAL A 118 4.03 11.39 16.99
C VAL A 118 4.28 12.81 16.44
N SER A 119 4.14 13.01 15.11
CA SER A 119 4.25 14.32 14.46
C SER A 119 3.30 15.34 15.08
N VAL A 120 2.01 14.98 15.21
CA VAL A 120 0.98 15.88 15.73
C VAL A 120 1.16 16.16 17.23
N VAL A 121 1.43 15.13 18.03
CA VAL A 121 1.45 15.24 19.50
C VAL A 121 2.72 15.92 20.00
N PHE A 122 3.89 15.47 19.52
CA PHE A 122 5.19 15.92 20.03
C PHE A 122 5.75 17.11 19.28
N PHE A 123 5.67 17.11 17.94
CA PHE A 123 6.23 18.17 17.12
C PHE A 123 5.24 19.30 16.84
N LYS A 124 3.94 19.10 17.16
CA LYS A 124 2.84 20.03 16.83
C LYS A 124 2.72 20.30 15.33
N ILE A 125 3.18 19.35 14.51
CA ILE A 125 3.12 19.43 13.05
C ILE A 125 2.01 18.49 12.59
N ASP A 126 0.94 19.07 12.05
CA ASP A 126 -0.14 18.35 11.39
C ASP A 126 0.04 18.42 9.88
N ILE A 127 0.86 17.49 9.37
CA ILE A 127 1.23 17.42 7.95
C ILE A 127 -0.03 17.31 7.07
N LEU A 128 -1.07 16.62 7.52
CA LEU A 128 -2.29 16.44 6.74
C LEU A 128 -3.08 17.74 6.65
N LYS A 129 -3.27 18.43 7.79
CA LYS A 129 -3.94 19.74 7.81
C LYS A 129 -3.17 20.79 7.02
N ASP A 130 -1.86 20.84 7.16
CA ASP A 130 -0.99 21.78 6.43
C ASP A 130 -1.04 21.51 4.92
N THR A 131 -1.04 20.24 4.51
CA THR A 131 -1.20 19.85 3.10
C THR A 131 -2.55 20.29 2.55
N ILE A 132 -3.65 20.03 3.27
CA ILE A 132 -5.00 20.44 2.86
C ILE A 132 -5.09 21.97 2.73
N LYS A 133 -4.49 22.71 3.69
CA LYS A 133 -4.44 24.17 3.65
C LYS A 133 -3.69 24.67 2.43
N MET A 134 -2.49 24.13 2.16
CA MET A 134 -1.68 24.49 1.00
C MET A 134 -2.40 24.22 -0.33
N VAL A 135 -3.06 23.07 -0.45
CA VAL A 135 -3.85 22.70 -1.63
C VAL A 135 -5.03 23.66 -1.82
N ARG A 136 -5.73 24.03 -0.74
CA ARG A 136 -6.82 25.01 -0.77
C ARG A 136 -6.34 26.41 -1.19
N GLU A 137 -5.24 26.88 -0.62
CA GLU A 137 -4.64 28.18 -0.98
C GLU A 137 -4.21 28.23 -2.45
N SER A 138 -3.63 27.13 -2.95
CA SER A 138 -3.24 27.00 -4.35
C SER A 138 -4.44 27.06 -5.27
N MET A 139 -5.54 26.40 -4.90
CA MET A 139 -6.78 26.44 -5.68
C MET A 139 -7.45 27.82 -5.67
N ASN A 140 -7.48 28.49 -4.51
CA ASN A 140 -8.02 29.85 -4.41
C ASN A 140 -7.30 30.81 -5.37
N LYS A 141 -5.96 30.71 -5.45
CA LYS A 141 -5.16 31.50 -6.40
C LYS A 141 -5.50 31.18 -7.85
N SER A 142 -5.67 29.90 -8.19
CA SER A 142 -6.08 29.47 -9.52
C SER A 142 -7.48 29.99 -9.89
N MET A 143 -8.42 29.98 -8.95
CA MET A 143 -9.78 30.49 -9.17
C MET A 143 -9.80 32.00 -9.40
N GLN A 144 -8.98 32.78 -8.70
CA GLN A 144 -8.85 34.24 -8.96
C GLN A 144 -8.38 34.53 -10.39
N ILE A 145 -7.48 33.70 -10.94
CA ILE A 145 -7.04 33.81 -12.33
C ILE A 145 -8.18 33.41 -13.27
N PHE A 146 -8.94 32.37 -12.92
CA PHE A 146 -10.05 31.87 -13.73
C PHE A 146 -11.23 32.85 -13.79
N GLU A 147 -11.55 33.52 -12.68
CA GLU A 147 -12.57 34.59 -12.60
C GLU A 147 -12.26 35.78 -13.51
N ALA A 148 -10.98 36.06 -13.76
CA ALA A 148 -10.57 37.09 -14.70
C ALA A 148 -10.91 36.72 -16.16
N VAL A 149 -11.14 35.43 -16.46
CA VAL A 149 -11.42 34.89 -17.80
C VAL A 149 -12.90 34.54 -17.97
N ASP A 150 -13.53 33.97 -16.93
CA ASP A 150 -14.95 33.58 -16.93
C ASP A 150 -15.59 33.83 -15.55
N LYS A 151 -16.39 34.90 -15.46
CA LYS A 151 -16.94 35.45 -14.21
C LYS A 151 -18.09 34.64 -13.58
N GLY A 152 -18.58 33.58 -14.24
CA GLY A 152 -19.78 32.85 -13.80
C GLY A 152 -19.55 31.43 -13.32
N SER A 153 -18.39 30.83 -13.59
CA SER A 153 -18.13 29.39 -13.37
C SER A 153 -17.28 29.10 -12.14
N SER A 154 -16.70 30.12 -11.50
CA SER A 154 -15.74 29.96 -10.41
C SER A 154 -16.36 29.36 -9.15
N ASP A 155 -17.53 29.83 -8.73
CA ASP A 155 -18.23 29.36 -7.54
C ASP A 155 -18.59 27.88 -7.64
N GLN A 156 -19.13 27.45 -8.79
CA GLN A 156 -19.47 26.05 -9.03
C GLN A 156 -18.23 25.14 -9.03
N LEU A 157 -17.13 25.59 -9.63
CA LEU A 157 -15.86 24.87 -9.61
C LEU A 157 -15.28 24.78 -8.20
N MET A 158 -15.43 25.84 -7.41
CA MET A 158 -14.97 25.91 -6.03
C MET A 158 -15.75 24.95 -5.12
N ASP A 159 -17.07 24.85 -5.30
CA ASP A 159 -17.91 23.90 -4.58
C ASP A 159 -17.58 22.44 -4.93
N GLN A 160 -17.35 22.15 -6.21
CA GLN A 160 -16.89 20.83 -6.63
C GLN A 160 -15.54 20.48 -6.00
N PHE A 161 -14.61 21.43 -5.99
CA PHE A 161 -13.30 21.25 -5.38
C PHE A 161 -13.38 21.01 -3.86
N ASN A 162 -14.21 21.79 -3.16
CA ASN A 162 -14.47 21.59 -1.73
C ASN A 162 -15.04 20.21 -1.45
N THR A 163 -15.93 19.72 -2.30
CA THR A 163 -16.51 18.38 -2.21
C THR A 163 -15.44 17.29 -2.35
N VAL A 164 -14.50 17.45 -3.30
CA VAL A 164 -13.37 16.53 -3.48
C VAL A 164 -12.44 16.54 -2.26
N LEU A 165 -12.09 17.71 -1.73
CA LEU A 165 -11.24 17.82 -0.54
C LEU A 165 -11.89 17.22 0.72
N ASN A 166 -13.19 17.45 0.90
CA ASN A 166 -13.94 16.85 1.99
C ASN A 166 -13.96 15.31 1.86
N SER A 167 -14.18 14.81 0.64
CA SER A 167 -14.13 13.37 0.36
C SER A 167 -12.76 12.77 0.63
N PHE A 168 -11.67 13.46 0.26
CA PHE A 168 -10.31 13.05 0.57
C PHE A 168 -10.08 12.90 2.08
N THR A 169 -10.57 13.88 2.86
CA THR A 169 -10.46 13.86 4.32
C THR A 169 -11.26 12.72 4.95
N ILE A 170 -12.48 12.48 4.46
CA ILE A 170 -13.33 11.37 4.91
C ILE A 170 -12.68 10.02 4.59
N LEU A 171 -12.10 9.86 3.39
CA LEU A 171 -11.51 8.61 2.92
C LEU A 171 -10.07 8.38 3.38
N LEU A 172 -9.46 9.33 4.07
CA LEU A 172 -8.09 9.27 4.53
C LEU A 172 -7.73 7.94 5.25
N PRO A 173 -8.55 7.37 6.15
CA PRO A 173 -8.26 6.08 6.75
C PRO A 173 -8.08 4.95 5.71
N SER A 174 -9.02 4.85 4.77
CA SER A 174 -8.96 3.86 3.69
C SER A 174 -7.77 4.09 2.75
N LEU A 175 -7.43 5.35 2.47
CA LEU A 175 -6.25 5.69 1.67
C LEU A 175 -4.96 5.23 2.34
N LEU A 176 -4.82 5.42 3.65
CA LEU A 176 -3.65 4.94 4.41
C LEU A 176 -3.54 3.41 4.41
N VAL A 177 -4.67 2.72 4.59
CA VAL A 177 -4.72 1.25 4.51
C VAL A 177 -4.31 0.80 3.11
N THR A 178 -4.96 1.31 2.06
CA THR A 178 -4.66 0.94 0.67
C THR A 178 -3.23 1.24 0.29
N ALA A 179 -2.71 2.43 0.62
CA ALA A 179 -1.33 2.82 0.33
C ALA A 179 -0.33 1.89 1.03
N SER A 180 -0.55 1.57 2.31
CA SER A 180 0.34 0.68 3.07
C SER A 180 0.42 -0.72 2.45
N PHE A 181 -0.74 -1.28 2.06
CA PHE A 181 -0.80 -2.58 1.40
C PHE A 181 -0.16 -2.56 0.01
N LEU A 182 -0.42 -1.52 -0.79
CA LEU A 182 0.20 -1.37 -2.12
C LEU A 182 1.73 -1.23 -2.04
N ILE A 183 2.22 -0.38 -1.12
CA ILE A 183 3.66 -0.19 -0.90
C ILE A 183 4.31 -1.51 -0.53
N ILE A 184 3.73 -2.26 0.42
CA ILE A 184 4.29 -3.55 0.84
C ILE A 184 4.23 -4.59 -0.28
N TRP A 185 3.20 -4.58 -1.11
CA TRP A 185 3.14 -5.44 -2.29
C TRP A 185 4.31 -5.16 -3.26
N ILE A 186 4.58 -3.87 -3.53
CA ILE A 186 5.73 -3.44 -4.36
C ILE A 186 7.05 -3.87 -3.71
N LEU A 187 7.23 -3.56 -2.43
CA LEU A 187 8.47 -3.86 -1.71
C LEU A 187 8.73 -5.37 -1.64
N LEU A 188 7.72 -6.21 -1.39
CA LEU A 188 7.89 -7.67 -1.41
C LEU A 188 8.20 -8.21 -2.81
N SER A 189 7.59 -7.63 -3.85
CA SER A 189 7.87 -8.00 -5.24
C SER A 189 9.33 -7.75 -5.64
N ILE A 190 9.94 -6.70 -5.07
CA ILE A 190 11.36 -6.38 -5.27
C ILE A 190 12.28 -7.21 -4.37
N ASN A 191 11.96 -7.31 -3.07
CA ASN A 191 12.87 -7.86 -2.07
C ASN A 191 12.90 -9.40 -2.03
N LEU A 192 11.76 -10.09 -2.18
CA LEU A 192 11.72 -11.55 -2.08
C LEU A 192 12.57 -12.26 -3.16
N PRO A 193 12.61 -11.81 -4.44
CA PRO A 193 13.58 -12.34 -5.41
C PRO A 193 15.04 -12.20 -4.97
N ILE A 194 15.41 -11.11 -4.32
CA ILE A 194 16.77 -10.85 -3.87
C ILE A 194 17.10 -11.74 -2.66
N VAL A 195 16.19 -11.85 -1.69
CA VAL A 195 16.34 -12.72 -0.53
C VAL A 195 16.61 -14.18 -0.94
N ARG A 196 15.93 -14.67 -2.00
CA ARG A 196 16.18 -16.01 -2.55
C ARG A 196 17.61 -16.24 -3.04
N ARG A 197 18.28 -15.20 -3.55
CA ARG A 197 19.68 -15.28 -3.99
C ARG A 197 20.64 -15.55 -2.82
N PHE A 198 20.23 -15.25 -1.59
CA PHE A 198 20.97 -15.56 -0.37
C PHE A 198 20.64 -16.95 0.21
N GLN A 199 20.11 -17.87 -0.61
CA GLN A 199 19.77 -19.24 -0.23
C GLN A 199 18.71 -19.34 0.90
N ILE A 200 17.88 -18.31 1.03
CA ILE A 200 16.74 -18.29 1.94
C ILE A 200 15.50 -18.70 1.15
N ASP A 201 14.81 -19.74 1.59
CA ASP A 201 13.54 -20.16 0.98
C ASP A 201 12.43 -19.16 1.31
N THR A 202 11.76 -18.64 0.29
CA THR A 202 10.70 -17.63 0.43
C THR A 202 9.44 -18.06 -0.30
N PRO A 203 8.24 -17.72 0.19
CA PRO A 203 7.00 -17.97 -0.53
C PRO A 203 7.02 -17.36 -1.94
N LYS A 204 6.61 -18.14 -2.95
CA LYS A 204 6.48 -17.67 -4.34
C LYS A 204 5.07 -17.10 -4.56
N TRP A 205 5.01 -15.97 -5.27
CA TRP A 205 3.74 -15.41 -5.72
C TRP A 205 3.23 -16.21 -6.93
N ASN A 206 1.93 -16.47 -6.95
CA ASN A 206 1.27 -17.03 -8.13
C ASN A 206 1.13 -15.93 -9.19
N SER A 207 0.71 -16.28 -10.41
CA SER A 207 0.35 -15.28 -11.40
C SER A 207 -0.74 -14.36 -10.86
N PHE A 208 -0.72 -13.08 -11.24
CA PHE A 208 -1.78 -12.14 -10.89
C PHE A 208 -3.17 -12.64 -11.32
N GLY A 209 -3.21 -13.38 -12.45
CA GLY A 209 -4.42 -14.05 -12.91
C GLY A 209 -4.93 -15.13 -11.97
N ASP A 210 -4.17 -15.66 -11.02
CA ASP A 210 -4.63 -16.67 -10.06
C ASP A 210 -5.19 -16.07 -8.77
N LEU A 211 -5.12 -14.74 -8.61
CA LEU A 211 -5.65 -14.05 -7.45
C LEU A 211 -7.17 -14.22 -7.41
N GLN A 212 -7.67 -14.82 -6.33
CA GLN A 212 -9.10 -14.91 -6.06
C GLN A 212 -9.34 -14.49 -4.62
N LEU A 213 -10.20 -13.50 -4.46
CA LEU A 213 -10.67 -13.07 -3.16
C LEU A 213 -11.67 -14.08 -2.57
N PRO A 214 -11.78 -14.17 -1.23
CA PRO A 214 -12.83 -14.95 -0.59
C PRO A 214 -14.23 -14.44 -0.98
N ARG A 215 -15.17 -15.36 -1.19
CA ARG A 215 -16.57 -15.01 -1.52
C ARG A 215 -17.26 -14.16 -0.45
N SER A 216 -16.79 -14.19 0.80
CA SER A 216 -17.30 -13.32 1.87
C SER A 216 -17.13 -11.83 1.55
N ILE A 217 -16.09 -11.44 0.81
CA ILE A 217 -15.84 -10.04 0.44
C ILE A 217 -16.97 -9.50 -0.44
N LEU A 218 -17.54 -10.32 -1.32
CA LEU A 218 -18.72 -9.94 -2.11
C LEU A 218 -19.91 -9.62 -1.21
N TRP A 219 -20.18 -10.44 -0.20
CA TRP A 219 -21.29 -10.21 0.72
C TRP A 219 -21.08 -8.96 1.58
N TYR A 220 -19.86 -8.72 2.09
CA TYR A 220 -19.56 -7.47 2.77
C TYR A 220 -19.79 -6.25 1.87
N TYR A 221 -19.43 -6.35 0.58
CA TYR A 221 -19.67 -5.29 -0.39
C TYR A 221 -21.16 -5.01 -0.61
N LEU A 222 -21.96 -6.06 -0.84
CA LEU A 222 -23.41 -5.92 -1.02
C LEU A 222 -24.11 -5.35 0.23
N ILE A 223 -23.77 -5.86 1.41
CA ILE A 223 -24.30 -5.36 2.69
C ILE A 223 -23.95 -3.88 2.87
N THR A 224 -22.70 -3.49 2.60
CA THR A 224 -22.27 -2.09 2.74
C THR A 224 -23.04 -1.15 1.82
N ILE A 225 -23.29 -1.55 0.56
CA ILE A 225 -24.13 -0.78 -0.37
C ILE A 225 -25.56 -0.65 0.17
N ILE A 226 -26.17 -1.76 0.59
CA ILE A 226 -27.54 -1.79 1.11
C ILE A 226 -27.66 -0.88 2.33
N LEU A 227 -26.73 -0.98 3.29
CA LEU A 227 -26.71 -0.11 4.48
C LEU A 227 -26.57 1.37 4.10
N THR A 228 -25.72 1.68 3.12
CA THR A 228 -25.54 3.07 2.66
C THR A 228 -26.83 3.63 2.05
N LEU A 229 -27.57 2.83 1.28
CA LEU A 229 -28.82 3.23 0.64
C LEU A 229 -30.00 3.38 1.61
N ILE A 230 -30.07 2.51 2.62
CA ILE A 230 -31.15 2.52 3.62
C ILE A 230 -30.91 3.58 4.68
N LEU A 231 -29.70 3.62 5.26
CA LEU A 231 -29.41 4.51 6.38
C LEU A 231 -29.23 5.97 5.95
N LYS A 232 -28.76 6.22 4.72
CA LYS A 232 -28.47 7.57 4.18
C LYS A 232 -27.79 8.46 5.23
N PRO A 233 -26.62 8.03 5.75
CA PRO A 233 -26.02 8.66 6.92
C PRO A 233 -25.71 10.13 6.65
N GLU A 234 -25.99 10.99 7.63
CA GLU A 234 -25.72 12.42 7.55
C GLU A 234 -24.22 12.68 7.35
N GLN A 235 -23.89 13.70 6.56
CA GLN A 235 -22.50 14.08 6.34
C GLN A 235 -21.84 14.46 7.66
N GLY A 236 -20.58 14.04 7.85
CA GLY A 236 -19.84 14.25 9.09
C GLY A 236 -20.15 13.26 10.22
N SER A 237 -21.21 12.45 10.12
CA SER A 237 -21.49 11.39 11.10
C SER A 237 -20.44 10.27 11.06
N PHE A 238 -20.25 9.57 12.18
CA PHE A 238 -19.40 8.38 12.23
C PHE A 238 -19.85 7.30 11.23
N ALA A 239 -21.17 7.11 11.10
CA ALA A 239 -21.74 6.16 10.16
C ALA A 239 -21.39 6.49 8.70
N ASN A 240 -21.43 7.76 8.31
CA ASN A 240 -21.02 8.20 6.97
C ASN A 240 -19.54 7.90 6.72
N THR A 241 -18.66 8.26 7.65
CA THR A 241 -17.22 8.00 7.51
C THR A 241 -16.91 6.51 7.46
N ALA A 242 -17.49 5.71 8.35
CA ALA A 242 -17.26 4.27 8.40
C ALA A 242 -17.74 3.58 7.11
N LEU A 243 -18.96 3.87 6.64
CA LEU A 243 -19.51 3.29 5.42
C LEU A 243 -18.74 3.76 4.17
N ALA A 244 -18.36 5.04 4.09
CA ALA A 244 -17.58 5.56 2.97
C ALA A 244 -16.22 4.85 2.83
N ASN A 245 -15.47 4.70 3.94
CA ASN A 245 -14.18 4.01 3.93
C ASN A 245 -14.33 2.51 3.63
N LEU A 246 -15.32 1.85 4.23
CA LEU A 246 -15.57 0.42 3.98
C LEU A 246 -15.94 0.19 2.52
N ASN A 247 -16.83 1.02 1.97
CA ASN A 247 -17.23 0.97 0.58
C ASN A 247 -16.03 1.21 -0.35
N PHE A 248 -15.18 2.20 -0.06
CA PHE A 248 -13.97 2.46 -0.86
C PHE A 248 -13.04 1.24 -0.94
N VAL A 249 -12.70 0.63 0.22
CA VAL A 249 -11.83 -0.55 0.25
C VAL A 249 -12.47 -1.73 -0.49
N LEU A 250 -13.76 -1.99 -0.28
CA LEU A 250 -14.44 -3.10 -0.92
C LEU A 250 -14.57 -2.90 -2.44
N GLN A 251 -14.81 -1.67 -2.90
CA GLN A 251 -14.79 -1.34 -4.33
C GLN A 251 -13.42 -1.60 -4.95
N LEU A 252 -12.34 -1.20 -4.26
CA LEU A 252 -10.97 -1.46 -4.70
C LEU A 252 -10.69 -2.97 -4.81
N LEU A 253 -11.16 -3.75 -3.83
CA LEU A 253 -11.02 -5.21 -3.83
C LEU A 253 -11.81 -5.85 -4.98
N MET A 254 -13.04 -5.42 -5.25
CA MET A 254 -13.82 -5.88 -6.40
C MET A 254 -13.15 -5.50 -7.73
N LEU A 255 -12.56 -4.32 -7.81
CA LEU A 255 -11.80 -3.89 -8.98
C LEU A 255 -10.55 -4.76 -9.19
N LEU A 256 -9.81 -5.04 -8.12
CA LEU A 256 -8.64 -5.92 -8.14
C LEU A 256 -9.02 -7.34 -8.60
N GLN A 257 -10.14 -7.87 -8.12
CA GLN A 257 -10.69 -9.14 -8.58
C GLN A 257 -11.02 -9.10 -10.08
N GLY A 258 -11.66 -8.02 -10.54
CA GLY A 258 -11.98 -7.83 -11.96
C GLY A 258 -10.73 -7.80 -12.84
N PHE A 259 -9.67 -7.10 -12.41
CA PHE A 259 -8.39 -7.12 -13.11
C PHE A 259 -7.73 -8.51 -13.11
N SER A 260 -7.77 -9.23 -11.99
CA SER A 260 -7.26 -10.59 -11.95
C SER A 260 -8.03 -11.51 -12.89
N PHE A 261 -9.36 -11.37 -12.93
CA PHE A 261 -10.20 -12.13 -13.84
C PHE A 261 -9.90 -11.80 -15.31
N LEU A 262 -9.68 -10.53 -15.66
CA LEU A 262 -9.28 -10.14 -17.01
C LEU A 262 -7.95 -10.79 -17.43
N TYR A 263 -6.97 -10.85 -16.53
CA TYR A 263 -5.70 -11.55 -16.77
C TYR A 263 -5.91 -13.05 -16.98
N PHE A 264 -6.71 -13.67 -16.12
CA PHE A 264 -7.08 -15.08 -16.25
C PHE A 264 -7.78 -15.36 -17.59
N TYR A 265 -8.79 -14.57 -17.92
CA TYR A 265 -9.57 -14.72 -19.15
C TYR A 265 -8.70 -14.53 -20.39
N SER A 266 -7.84 -13.51 -20.38
CA SER A 266 -6.88 -13.25 -21.47
C SER A 266 -5.93 -14.43 -21.66
N TYR A 267 -5.47 -15.05 -20.57
CA TYR A 267 -4.60 -16.22 -20.63
C TYR A 267 -5.33 -17.44 -21.23
N GLU A 268 -6.51 -17.79 -20.72
CA GLU A 268 -7.31 -18.92 -21.23
C GLU A 268 -7.71 -18.74 -22.70
N LYS A 269 -7.96 -17.50 -23.13
CA LYS A 269 -8.30 -17.15 -24.51
C LYS A 269 -7.09 -16.89 -25.42
N LYS A 270 -5.87 -17.06 -24.91
CA LYS A 270 -4.61 -16.81 -25.63
C LYS A 270 -4.52 -15.39 -26.23
N TRP A 271 -5.10 -14.40 -25.55
CA TRP A 271 -4.99 -13.00 -25.94
C TRP A 271 -3.55 -12.51 -25.74
N PRO A 272 -3.07 -11.57 -26.58
CA PRO A 272 -1.81 -10.87 -26.35
C PRO A 272 -1.77 -10.25 -24.96
N LYS A 273 -0.64 -10.38 -24.24
CA LYS A 273 -0.45 -9.81 -22.90
C LYS A 273 -0.68 -8.30 -22.83
N ALA A 274 -0.53 -7.61 -23.95
CA ALA A 274 -0.79 -6.17 -24.06
C ALA A 274 -2.27 -5.82 -23.80
N ILE A 275 -3.23 -6.67 -24.16
CA ILE A 275 -4.66 -6.37 -24.00
C ILE A 275 -5.05 -6.16 -22.54
N PRO A 276 -4.85 -7.11 -21.60
CA PRO A 276 -5.21 -6.88 -20.20
C PRO A 276 -4.41 -5.73 -19.57
N VAL A 277 -3.17 -5.49 -19.99
CA VAL A 277 -2.38 -4.32 -19.54
C VAL A 277 -3.01 -3.01 -19.98
N LEU A 278 -3.38 -2.89 -21.26
CA LEU A 278 -4.04 -1.71 -21.80
C LEU A 278 -5.39 -1.47 -21.12
N ILE A 279 -6.19 -2.52 -20.89
CA ILE A 279 -7.46 -2.40 -20.15
C ILE A 279 -7.21 -1.85 -18.75
N ILE A 280 -6.19 -2.35 -18.03
CA ILE A 280 -5.84 -1.79 -16.72
C ILE A 280 -5.49 -0.30 -16.82
N ILE A 281 -4.61 0.08 -17.75
CA ILE A 281 -4.16 1.47 -17.93
C ILE A 281 -5.35 2.37 -18.26
N PHE A 282 -6.16 2.00 -19.25
CA PHE A 282 -7.34 2.77 -19.65
C PHE A 282 -8.41 2.79 -18.57
N SER A 283 -8.53 1.78 -17.71
CA SER A 283 -9.46 1.81 -16.57
C SER A 283 -9.14 2.92 -15.57
N PHE A 284 -7.88 3.32 -15.45
CA PHE A 284 -7.50 4.47 -14.62
C PHE A 284 -7.75 5.82 -15.32
N LEU A 285 -7.79 5.83 -16.65
CA LEU A 285 -8.06 7.04 -17.43
C LEU A 285 -9.56 7.27 -17.68
N LEU A 286 -10.33 6.19 -17.77
CA LEU A 286 -11.75 6.19 -18.14
C LEU A 286 -12.58 5.60 -17.01
N PHE A 287 -13.20 6.47 -16.20
CA PHE A 287 -14.08 6.05 -15.09
C PHE A 287 -15.18 5.02 -15.48
N PRO A 288 -15.83 5.11 -16.67
CA PRO A 288 -16.79 4.08 -17.06
C PRO A 288 -16.18 2.68 -17.19
N LEU A 289 -14.92 2.58 -17.64
CA LEU A 289 -14.25 1.30 -17.79
C LEU A 289 -13.92 0.69 -16.42
N GLN A 290 -13.51 1.52 -15.45
CA GLN A 290 -13.33 1.10 -14.06
C GLN A 290 -14.61 0.46 -13.49
N TYR A 291 -15.78 1.05 -13.78
CA TYR A 291 -17.07 0.51 -13.37
C TYR A 291 -17.35 -0.87 -13.98
N LEU A 292 -17.09 -1.03 -15.28
CA LEU A 292 -17.25 -2.32 -15.97
C LEU A 292 -16.33 -3.39 -15.40
N VAL A 293 -15.05 -3.08 -15.17
CA VAL A 293 -14.11 -4.03 -14.57
C VAL A 293 -14.56 -4.43 -13.16
N ARG A 294 -15.07 -3.49 -12.37
CA ARG A 294 -15.61 -3.80 -11.04
C ARG A 294 -16.80 -4.75 -11.13
N ILE A 295 -17.72 -4.56 -12.09
CA ILE A 295 -18.82 -5.49 -12.34
C ILE A 295 -18.29 -6.89 -12.69
N LEU A 296 -17.26 -6.98 -13.55
CA LEU A 296 -16.63 -8.26 -13.86
C LEU A 296 -16.08 -8.96 -12.61
N GLY A 297 -15.48 -8.21 -11.69
CA GLY A 297 -15.00 -8.76 -10.42
C GLY A 297 -16.13 -9.29 -9.53
N ILE A 298 -17.25 -8.57 -9.46
CA ILE A 298 -18.46 -9.00 -8.74
C ILE A 298 -19.01 -10.28 -9.36
N MET A 299 -19.13 -10.33 -10.69
CA MET A 299 -19.65 -11.50 -11.40
C MET A 299 -18.72 -12.71 -11.24
N ASP A 300 -17.41 -12.52 -11.32
CA ASP A 300 -16.43 -13.60 -11.13
C ASP A 300 -16.57 -14.24 -9.75
N LEU A 301 -16.66 -13.44 -8.68
CA LEU A 301 -16.83 -13.97 -7.32
C LEU A 301 -18.22 -14.58 -7.08
N GLY A 302 -19.27 -13.94 -7.60
CA GLY A 302 -20.66 -14.34 -7.36
C GLY A 302 -21.04 -15.61 -8.11
N PHE A 303 -20.65 -15.72 -9.38
CA PHE A 303 -21.03 -16.82 -10.27
C PHE A 303 -19.90 -17.82 -10.52
N ASN A 304 -18.70 -17.55 -10.00
CA ASN A 304 -17.52 -18.39 -10.21
C ASN A 304 -17.18 -18.58 -11.69
N LEU A 305 -17.13 -17.47 -12.43
CA LEU A 305 -16.98 -17.46 -13.90
C LEU A 305 -15.77 -18.25 -14.38
N ARG A 306 -14.68 -18.25 -13.61
CA ARG A 306 -13.46 -19.02 -13.91
C ARG A 306 -13.72 -20.52 -14.04
N GLN A 307 -14.55 -21.11 -13.18
CA GLN A 307 -14.89 -22.53 -13.27
C GLN A 307 -15.70 -22.84 -14.53
N ILE A 308 -16.61 -21.94 -14.90
CA ILE A 308 -17.44 -22.08 -16.10
C ILE A 308 -16.56 -22.06 -17.35
N ILE A 309 -15.58 -21.15 -17.41
CA ILE A 309 -14.65 -21.04 -18.55
C ILE A 309 -13.79 -22.29 -18.68
N LYS A 310 -13.19 -22.78 -17.57
CA LYS A 310 -12.33 -23.97 -17.58
C LYS A 310 -13.05 -25.24 -18.05
N ARG A 311 -14.34 -25.40 -17.70
CA ARG A 311 -15.16 -26.54 -18.14
C ARG A 311 -15.48 -26.51 -19.64
N LYS A 312 -15.45 -25.33 -20.27
CA LYS A 312 -15.74 -25.18 -21.70
C LYS A 312 -14.48 -25.30 -22.57
N SER A 313 -13.30 -25.17 -21.97
CA SER A 313 -12.00 -25.31 -22.65
C SER A 313 -11.38 -26.71 -22.53
N SER A 314 -11.92 -27.56 -21.65
CA SER A 314 -11.64 -29.00 -21.58
C SER A 314 -12.53 -29.78 -22.54
#